data_AF-A0A2D6P6T3-F1
#
_entry.id   AF-A0A2D6P6T3-F1
#
_cell.length_a   1.000
_cell.length_b   1.000
_cell.length_c   1.000
_cell.angle_alpha   90.00
_cell.angle_beta   90.00
_cell.angle_gamma   90.00
#
_symmetry.space_group_name_H-M   'P 1'
#
loop_
_entity.id
_entity.type
_entity.pdbx_description
1 polymer ?
#
loop_
_entity_poly.entity_id
_entity_poly.type
_entity_poly.pdbx_seq_one_letter_code
_entity_poly.pdbx_strand_id
1 'polypeptide(L)' 'MSKVKQYYTDETEKNVDDILSKYVINEISFKDAKSKIMKLDNLNLVNIDEDNIDEVLILEKEDYYKKLNKEGRSQ' A
#
# COMPACT_ATOMS: atom_id res chain seq x y z
N MET A 1 2.21 6.68 -22.38
CA MET A 1 0.81 6.64 -21.89
C MET A 1 0.17 8.00 -22.11
N SER A 2 -1.15 8.06 -22.31
CA SER A 2 -1.87 9.35 -22.35
C SER A 2 -1.76 10.04 -20.99
N LYS A 3 -1.63 11.37 -20.94
CA LYS A 3 -1.49 12.13 -19.68
C LYS A 3 -2.58 11.80 -18.66
N VAL A 4 -3.79 11.52 -19.15
CA VAL A 4 -4.94 11.11 -18.34
C VAL A 4 -4.72 9.76 -17.66
N LYS A 5 -4.12 8.78 -18.37
CA LYS A 5 -3.82 7.47 -17.79
C LYS A 5 -2.72 7.55 -16.73
N GLN A 6 -1.71 8.39 -16.95
CA GLN A 6 -0.68 8.64 -15.94
C GLN A 6 -1.30 9.27 -14.69
N TYR A 7 -2.14 10.29 -14.84
CA TYR A 7 -2.82 10.93 -13.71
C TYR A 7 -3.55 9.92 -12.81
N TYR A 8 -4.36 9.02 -13.40
CA TYR A 8 -5.04 7.99 -12.62
C TYR A 8 -4.10 6.94 -12.03
N THR A 9 -2.98 6.64 -12.69
CA THR A 9 -1.97 5.73 -12.15
C THR A 9 -1.32 6.36 -10.92
N ASP A 10 -0.84 7.60 -11.04
CA ASP A 10 -0.20 8.37 -9.96
C ASP A 10 -1.16 8.57 -8.78
N GLU A 11 -2.43 8.84 -9.05
CA GLU A 11 -3.47 8.98 -8.02
C GLU A 11 -3.74 7.65 -7.30
N THR A 12 -3.76 6.55 -8.03
CA THR A 12 -3.96 5.21 -7.45
C THR A 12 -2.75 4.80 -6.60
N GLU A 13 -1.52 4.98 -7.11
CA GLU A 13 -0.28 4.73 -6.35
C GLU A 13 -0.28 5.51 -5.04
N LYS A 14 -0.59 6.80 -5.09
CA LYS A 14 -0.64 7.64 -3.89
C LYS A 14 -1.69 7.18 -2.88
N ASN A 15 -2.86 6.78 -3.33
CA ASN A 15 -3.91 6.26 -2.45
C ASN A 15 -3.51 4.91 -1.81
N VAL A 16 -2.85 4.03 -2.57
CA VAL A 16 -2.30 2.76 -2.06
C VAL A 16 -1.25 3.04 -0.99
N ASP A 17 -0.30 3.94 -1.27
CA ASP A 17 0.75 4.36 -0.33
C ASP A 17 0.18 4.95 0.97
N ASP A 18 -0.86 5.78 0.88
CA ASP A 18 -1.53 6.35 2.05
C ASP A 18 -2.19 5.26 2.91
N ILE A 19 -2.81 4.26 2.29
CA ILE A 19 -3.42 3.13 3.01
C ILE A 19 -2.34 2.25 3.65
N LEU A 20 -1.27 1.93 2.91
CA LEU A 20 -0.13 1.15 3.40
C LEU A 20 0.54 1.85 4.58
N SER A 21 0.77 3.16 4.48
CA SER A 21 1.34 3.98 5.55
C SER A 21 0.51 3.90 6.84
N LYS A 22 -0.82 3.93 6.74
CA LYS A 22 -1.73 3.73 7.88
C LYS A 22 -1.71 2.30 8.42
N TYR A 23 -1.53 1.30 7.55
CA TYR A 23 -1.44 -0.10 7.95
C TYR A 23 -0.14 -0.41 8.70
N VAL A 24 1.01 0.07 8.22
CA VAL A 24 2.32 -0.21 8.84
C VAL A 24 2.46 0.44 10.22
N ILE A 25 1.80 1.57 10.45
CA ILE A 25 1.71 2.22 11.78
C ILE A 25 0.62 1.62 12.69
N ASN A 26 -0.04 0.53 12.27
CA ASN A 26 -1.15 -0.12 12.97
C ASN A 26 -2.40 0.79 13.19
N GLU A 27 -2.64 1.79 12.35
CA GLU A 27 -3.85 2.62 12.41
C GLU A 27 -5.07 1.88 11.83
N ILE A 28 -4.86 1.01 10.84
CA ILE A 28 -5.91 0.18 10.23
C ILE A 28 -5.54 -1.30 10.26
N SER A 29 -6.53 -2.17 10.24
CA SER A 29 -6.30 -3.63 10.20
C SER A 29 -5.90 -4.11 8.81
N PHE A 30 -5.28 -5.28 8.72
CA PHE A 30 -4.93 -5.92 7.43
C PHE A 30 -6.15 -6.06 6.51
N LYS A 31 -7.28 -6.49 7.07
CA LYS A 31 -8.53 -6.66 6.34
C LYS A 31 -9.09 -5.32 5.85
N ASP A 32 -8.97 -4.26 6.65
CA ASP A 32 -9.41 -2.92 6.25
C ASP A 32 -8.50 -2.34 5.17
N ALA A 33 -7.19 -2.52 5.28
CA ALA A 33 -6.23 -2.09 4.27
C ALA A 33 -6.50 -2.79 2.94
N LYS A 34 -6.63 -4.12 2.95
CA LYS A 34 -7.02 -4.93 1.79
C LYS A 34 -8.33 -4.43 1.18
N SER A 35 -9.37 -4.28 1.99
CA SER A 35 -10.68 -3.84 1.49
C SER A 35 -10.66 -2.42 0.91
N LYS A 36 -9.86 -1.50 1.47
CA LYS A 36 -9.73 -0.13 0.96
C LYS A 36 -8.98 -0.12 -0.36
N ILE A 37 -7.89 -0.87 -0.47
CA ILE A 37 -7.10 -0.97 -1.70
C ILE A 37 -7.93 -1.62 -2.81
N MET A 38 -8.63 -2.71 -2.52
CA MET A 38 -9.56 -3.36 -3.46
C MET A 38 -10.72 -2.46 -3.93
N LYS A 39 -11.07 -1.43 -3.16
CA LYS A 39 -12.11 -0.45 -3.52
C LYS A 39 -11.57 0.72 -4.34
N LEU A 40 -10.25 0.83 -4.53
CA LEU A 40 -9.69 1.90 -5.36
C LEU A 40 -10.04 1.66 -6.82
N ASP A 41 -10.63 2.70 -7.43
CA ASP A 41 -10.80 2.73 -8.86
C ASP A 41 -9.42 2.76 -9.52
N ASN A 42 -9.25 1.97 -10.59
CA ASN A 42 -8.01 1.85 -11.35
C ASN A 42 -6.88 1.05 -10.66
N LEU A 43 -7.19 0.19 -9.69
CA LEU A 43 -6.21 -0.75 -9.13
C LEU A 43 -5.51 -1.62 -10.21
N ASN A 44 -6.21 -1.91 -11.30
CA ASN A 44 -5.65 -2.57 -12.48
C ASN A 44 -4.48 -1.82 -13.14
N LEU A 45 -4.31 -0.52 -12.89
CA LEU A 45 -3.18 0.26 -13.43
C LEU A 45 -1.89 0.03 -12.66
N VAL A 46 -1.98 -0.34 -11.38
CA VAL A 46 -0.83 -0.63 -10.51
C VAL A 46 -0.49 -2.12 -10.44
N ASN A 47 -1.17 -2.95 -11.23
CA ASN A 47 -1.03 -4.41 -11.21
C ASN A 47 -1.20 -5.00 -9.80
N ILE A 48 -2.10 -4.44 -9.00
CA ILE A 48 -2.45 -4.97 -7.68
C ILE A 48 -3.82 -5.65 -7.81
N ASP A 49 -3.93 -6.86 -7.28
CA ASP A 49 -5.12 -7.69 -7.30
C ASP A 49 -5.30 -8.41 -5.95
N GLU A 50 -6.33 -9.26 -5.88
CA GLU A 50 -6.69 -9.95 -4.64
C GLU A 50 -5.70 -11.04 -4.20
N ASP A 51 -4.92 -11.55 -5.15
CA ASP A 51 -3.94 -12.60 -4.96
C ASP A 51 -2.61 -12.02 -4.46
N ASN A 52 -2.23 -10.82 -4.93
CA ASN A 52 -0.96 -10.19 -4.58
C ASN A 52 -1.03 -9.16 -3.44
N ILE A 53 -2.20 -8.56 -3.18
CA ILE A 53 -2.36 -7.50 -2.18
C ILE A 53 -1.94 -7.96 -0.78
N ASP A 54 -2.14 -9.24 -0.47
CA ASP A 54 -1.79 -9.83 0.82
C ASP A 54 -0.27 -9.84 1.01
N GLU A 55 0.47 -10.24 -0.03
CA GLU A 55 1.92 -10.24 -0.04
C GLU A 55 2.49 -8.82 0.04
N VAL A 56 1.93 -7.89 -0.75
CA VAL A 56 2.32 -6.46 -0.73
C VAL A 56 2.16 -5.87 0.67
N LEU A 57 1.02 -6.11 1.32
CA LEU A 57 0.77 -5.62 2.68
C LEU A 57 1.79 -6.17 3.68
N ILE A 58 2.09 -7.46 3.62
CA ILE A 58 3.04 -8.11 4.52
C ILE A 58 4.46 -7.56 4.30
N LEU A 59 4.91 -7.50 3.04
CA LEU A 59 6.23 -6.99 2.67
C LEU A 59 6.43 -5.55 3.14
N GLU A 60 5.45 -4.67 2.92
CA GLU A 60 5.56 -3.26 3.31
C GLU A 60 5.63 -3.08 4.82
N LYS A 61 4.89 -3.90 5.56
CA LYS A 61 4.95 -3.89 7.02
C LYS A 61 6.29 -4.41 7.51
N GLU A 62 6.80 -5.50 6.95
CA GLU A 62 8.14 -5.99 7.28
C GLU A 62 9.21 -4.95 6.97
N ASP A 63 9.15 -4.30 5.81
CA ASP A 63 10.11 -3.29 5.39
C ASP A 63 10.05 -2.04 6.26
N TYR A 64 8.84 -1.63 6.70
CA TYR A 64 8.68 -0.59 7.70
C TYR A 64 9.37 -0.95 9.02
N TYR A 65 9.15 -2.16 9.55
CA TYR A 65 9.82 -2.61 10.78
C TYR A 65 11.33 -2.77 10.60
N LYS A 66 11.80 -3.25 9.45
CA LYS A 66 13.24 -3.32 9.12
C LYS A 66 13.86 -1.93 9.11
N LYS A 67 13.19 -0.93 8.51
CA LYS A 67 13.63 0.48 8.53
C LYS A 67 13.69 1.02 9.95
N LEU A 68 12.64 0.84 10.75
CA LEU A 68 12.62 1.26 12.16
C LEU A 68 13.76 0.66 13.00
N ASN A 69 13.99 -0.66 12.85
CA ASN A 69 15.06 -1.36 13.56
C ASN A 69 16.44 -0.92 13.07
N LYS A 70 16.61 -0.68 11.77
CA LYS A 70 17.87 -0.21 11.17
C LYS A 70 18.18 1.24 11.54
N GLU A 71 17.16 2.06 11.76
CA GLU A 71 17.28 3.44 12.26
C GLU A 71 17.49 3.52 13.78
N GLY A 72 17.64 2.39 14.47
CA GLY A 72 17.98 2.36 15.90
C GLY A 72 16.84 2.80 16.82
N ARG A 73 15.59 2.85 16.32
CA ARG A 73 14.39 2.97 17.18
C ARG A 73 14.06 1.60 17.78
N SER A 74 14.97 1.09 18.61
CA SER A 74 14.68 -0.04 19.50
C SER A 74 13.53 0.36 20.42
N GLN A 75 12.63 -0.59 20.68
CA GLN A 75 11.68 -0.51 21.79
C GLN A 75 12.39 -0.21 23.11
#